data_AF-A0A8X7SDC6-F1
#
_entry.id   AF-A0A8X7SDC6-F1
#
_cell.length_a   1.000
_cell.length_b   1.000
_cell.length_c   1.000
_cell.angle_alpha   90.00
_cell.angle_beta   90.00
_cell.angle_gamma   90.00
#
_symmetry.space_group_name_H-M   'P 1'
#
loop_
_entity.id
_entity.type
_entity.pdbx_description
1 polymer ?
#
loop_
_entity_poly.entity_id
_entity_poly.type
_entity_poly.pdbx_seq_one_letter_code
_entity_poly.pdbx_strand_id
1 'polypeptide(L)'
;MMMTTVGFAQSNLFLLSFRSQSIEKTKASGTKWVTASSSSSSSHLRVSSSSSASTEAFHRTEYGQDIGKDVKSEESRKKKRRVFFLDVSPLCYEGNKPSSHAFGHWLSLFFSQVSLTDPVIAVLDGEEGNKRRRELLPSYKAHRKSPNPGKYSKRPNQFVEEVLTKCNVPVVRIQGQEADDVVATLMEQAVQRGYRAVIASPDKDFKQLISENVQIVIPLADLRRWSFYTLKHYHAQYNCDPQSDLSFRCIMGDEVDGVPGIQHVVPAFGRKTAMKLVRKHGSLESLLSAAAVRTVGRPYAQEALTKYADYLRRNYQVLALKRDVKVQIEEEWLVERDTSNDSQVLSSFFSTLHG
;
A
#
# COMPACT_ATOMS: atom_id res chain seq x y z
N MET A 1 -28.73 -35.12 28.68
CA MET A 1 -29.01 -34.85 27.25
C MET A 1 -27.93 -33.91 26.72
N MET A 2 -27.63 -33.92 25.42
CA MET A 2 -26.32 -33.48 24.90
C MET A 2 -26.01 -31.98 25.02
N MET A 3 -24.75 -31.66 25.34
CA MET A 3 -24.15 -30.35 25.06
C MET A 3 -23.76 -30.28 23.58
N THR A 4 -23.88 -29.11 22.96
CA THR A 4 -23.35 -28.85 21.60
C THR A 4 -22.45 -27.62 21.62
N THR A 5 -21.14 -27.86 21.65
CA THR A 5 -20.11 -26.83 21.70
C THR A 5 -19.81 -26.34 20.28
N VAL A 6 -20.22 -25.12 19.93
CA VAL A 6 -19.86 -24.50 18.63
C VAL A 6 -18.53 -23.77 18.78
N GLY A 7 -17.46 -24.38 18.28
CA GLY A 7 -16.12 -23.79 18.29
C GLY A 7 -15.99 -22.62 17.32
N PHE A 8 -15.55 -21.45 17.81
CA PHE A 8 -15.17 -20.33 16.95
C PHE A 8 -13.81 -20.60 16.30
N ALA A 9 -13.74 -20.45 14.98
CA ALA A 9 -12.52 -20.67 14.21
C ALA A 9 -11.47 -19.57 14.50
N GLN A 10 -10.20 -19.97 14.58
CA GLN A 10 -9.08 -19.03 14.68
C GLN A 10 -8.90 -18.26 13.37
N SER A 11 -8.63 -16.96 13.47
CA SER A 11 -8.39 -16.06 12.34
C SER A 11 -7.02 -16.32 11.70
N ASN A 12 -6.94 -17.33 10.82
CA ASN A 12 -5.71 -17.64 10.08
C ASN A 12 -5.31 -16.47 9.15
N LEU A 13 -4.13 -15.89 9.42
CA LEU A 13 -3.50 -14.90 8.57
C LEU A 13 -3.12 -15.56 7.22
N PHE A 14 -3.87 -15.25 6.16
CA PHE A 14 -3.74 -15.93 4.86
C PHE A 14 -2.44 -15.55 4.11
N LEU A 15 -1.34 -16.25 4.45
CA LEU A 15 -0.08 -16.19 3.72
C LEU A 15 -0.24 -16.78 2.31
N LEU A 16 -0.30 -15.91 1.31
CA LEU A 16 -0.37 -16.29 -0.11
C LEU A 16 0.96 -16.87 -0.61
N SER A 17 1.14 -18.18 -0.42
CA SER A 17 2.28 -18.93 -0.95
C SER A 17 2.14 -19.19 -2.45
N PHE A 18 2.78 -18.34 -3.27
CA PHE A 18 2.93 -18.57 -4.71
C PHE A 18 4.01 -19.62 -5.00
N ARG A 19 3.65 -20.90 -4.86
CA ARG A 19 4.53 -22.03 -5.17
C ARG A 19 4.67 -22.21 -6.69
N SER A 20 5.75 -21.68 -7.28
CA SER A 20 6.08 -21.93 -8.68
C SER A 20 6.42 -23.40 -8.91
N GLN A 21 5.81 -24.02 -9.93
CA GLN A 21 6.20 -25.34 -10.42
C GLN A 21 7.19 -25.17 -11.58
N SER A 22 8.44 -25.61 -11.37
CA SER A 22 9.41 -25.76 -12.46
C SER A 22 9.00 -26.93 -13.36
N ILE A 23 8.99 -26.72 -14.67
CA ILE A 23 8.76 -27.79 -15.65
C ILE A 23 10.11 -28.45 -15.96
N GLU A 24 10.27 -29.71 -15.57
CA GLU A 24 11.43 -30.52 -15.96
C GLU A 24 11.39 -30.86 -17.45
N LYS A 25 12.54 -30.72 -18.13
CA LYS A 25 12.71 -31.16 -19.52
C LYS A 25 13.29 -32.56 -19.56
N THR A 26 12.44 -33.57 -19.70
CA THR A 26 12.88 -34.93 -20.05
C THR A 26 13.30 -34.97 -21.53
N LYS A 27 14.49 -35.54 -21.80
CA LYS A 27 14.90 -35.91 -23.16
C LYS A 27 14.37 -37.32 -23.46
N ALA A 28 13.87 -37.54 -24.66
CA ALA A 28 13.67 -38.85 -25.28
C ALA A 28 14.16 -38.80 -26.73
N SER A 29 14.46 -39.95 -27.32
CA SER A 29 15.26 -40.06 -28.54
C SER A 29 14.71 -41.07 -29.54
N GLY A 30 14.98 -40.85 -30.83
CA GLY A 30 14.60 -41.74 -31.94
C GLY A 30 13.25 -41.39 -32.60
N THR A 31 12.98 -41.75 -33.86
CA THR A 31 13.81 -42.48 -34.84
C THR A 31 13.45 -42.02 -36.27
N LYS A 32 14.34 -42.25 -37.24
CA LYS A 32 14.18 -41.94 -38.68
C LYS A 32 12.84 -42.43 -39.27
N TRP A 33 12.34 -41.67 -40.25
CA TRP A 33 11.84 -42.20 -41.54
C TRP A 33 12.33 -41.31 -42.69
N VAL A 34 12.38 -41.84 -43.91
CA VAL A 34 12.99 -41.19 -45.10
C VAL A 34 12.14 -41.42 -46.35
N THR A 35 11.86 -40.33 -47.06
CA THR A 35 11.50 -40.20 -48.50
C THR A 35 11.72 -38.71 -48.82
N ALA A 36 12.46 -38.27 -49.85
CA ALA A 36 12.32 -38.49 -51.29
C ALA A 36 10.97 -37.96 -51.83
N SER A 37 10.90 -37.07 -52.83
CA SER A 37 11.96 -36.44 -53.63
C SER A 37 11.45 -35.23 -54.46
N SER A 38 12.36 -34.57 -55.19
CA SER A 38 12.16 -33.63 -56.32
C SER A 38 11.95 -32.12 -56.03
N SER A 39 12.23 -31.21 -56.99
CA SER A 39 13.57 -30.81 -57.51
C SER A 39 13.48 -29.76 -58.64
N SER A 40 13.73 -28.47 -58.33
CA SER A 40 14.11 -27.39 -59.26
C SER A 40 14.32 -26.10 -58.43
N SER A 41 15.40 -25.30 -58.51
CA SER A 41 16.26 -24.82 -59.61
C SER A 41 15.55 -23.83 -60.56
N SER A 42 16.11 -22.65 -60.91
CA SER A 42 17.43 -22.09 -60.56
C SER A 42 17.59 -20.59 -60.88
N SER A 43 18.60 -19.94 -60.28
CA SER A 43 19.35 -18.75 -60.81
C SER A 43 18.54 -17.44 -61.01
N HIS A 44 19.09 -16.24 -61.26
CA HIS A 44 20.41 -15.63 -61.61
C HIS A 44 20.42 -14.18 -61.02
N LEU A 45 21.46 -13.41 -60.65
CA LEU A 45 22.94 -13.46 -60.44
C LEU A 45 23.23 -12.57 -59.17
N ARG A 46 24.39 -12.04 -58.71
CA ARG A 46 25.76 -11.69 -59.19
C ARG A 46 25.88 -10.52 -60.19
N VAL A 47 26.96 -9.71 -60.23
CA VAL A 47 28.00 -9.34 -59.23
C VAL A 47 28.73 -8.05 -59.70
N SER A 48 29.22 -7.22 -58.76
CA SER A 48 30.06 -6.03 -59.02
C SER A 48 31.16 -5.89 -57.93
N SER A 49 32.22 -5.11 -58.16
CA SER A 49 33.37 -4.97 -57.24
C SER A 49 34.25 -3.72 -57.47
N SER A 50 35.35 -3.60 -56.71
CA SER A 50 36.42 -2.58 -56.68
C SER A 50 36.08 -1.24 -55.97
N SER A 51 36.92 -0.59 -55.14
CA SER A 51 38.31 -0.75 -54.62
C SER A 51 39.48 -0.03 -55.33
N SER A 52 40.07 0.96 -54.64
CA SER A 52 41.45 1.49 -54.83
C SER A 52 41.87 2.29 -53.58
N ALA A 53 43.19 2.43 -53.31
CA ALA A 53 43.69 3.12 -52.11
C ALA A 53 45.07 3.78 -52.30
N SER A 54 45.27 4.97 -51.74
CA SER A 54 46.58 5.57 -51.32
C SER A 54 46.32 6.97 -50.71
N THR A 55 46.61 7.28 -49.43
CA THR A 55 47.91 7.58 -48.75
C THR A 55 48.24 9.10 -48.75
N GLU A 56 48.66 9.61 -47.57
CA GLU A 56 49.08 11.00 -47.25
C GLU A 56 47.98 12.09 -47.31
N ALA A 57 48.06 13.23 -46.59
CA ALA A 57 49.11 13.77 -45.70
C ALA A 57 48.52 14.42 -44.43
N PHE A 58 49.39 14.79 -43.47
CA PHE A 58 49.03 15.56 -42.26
C PHE A 58 48.57 16.98 -42.59
N HIS A 59 47.58 17.51 -41.83
CA HIS A 59 47.60 18.91 -41.39
C HIS A 59 46.92 19.09 -40.02
N ARG A 60 47.36 20.10 -39.28
CA ARG A 60 47.03 20.35 -37.85
C ARG A 60 46.12 21.58 -37.69
N THR A 61 45.56 21.73 -36.49
CA THR A 61 44.94 22.95 -35.91
C THR A 61 43.63 23.49 -36.50
N GLU A 62 42.56 23.72 -35.72
CA GLU A 62 42.13 23.07 -34.44
C GLU A 62 40.66 23.49 -34.16
N TYR A 63 39.87 22.67 -33.46
CA TYR A 63 38.63 23.09 -32.75
C TYR A 63 38.42 22.19 -31.52
N GLY A 64 38.04 22.77 -30.38
CA GLY A 64 38.04 22.10 -29.08
C GLY A 64 36.66 21.91 -28.42
N GLN A 65 36.69 21.32 -27.21
CA GLN A 65 35.54 20.96 -26.35
C GLN A 65 34.68 19.80 -26.93
N ASP A 66 34.04 18.94 -26.14
CA ASP A 66 33.71 18.99 -24.70
C ASP A 66 33.93 17.62 -24.01
N ILE A 67 34.95 17.49 -23.16
CA ILE A 67 35.12 16.34 -22.24
C ILE A 67 34.53 16.73 -20.88
N GLY A 68 33.20 16.62 -20.74
CA GLY A 68 32.51 17.32 -19.64
C GLY A 68 31.29 16.64 -19.00
N LYS A 69 30.94 15.38 -19.34
CA LYS A 69 29.66 14.77 -18.89
C LYS A 69 29.75 13.28 -18.50
N ASP A 70 30.44 12.97 -17.41
CA ASP A 70 30.09 11.82 -16.55
C ASP A 70 30.62 11.91 -15.10
N VAL A 71 30.56 13.12 -14.51
CA VAL A 71 30.98 13.37 -13.10
C VAL A 71 29.83 13.90 -12.23
N LYS A 72 28.67 14.22 -12.83
CA LYS A 72 27.51 14.84 -12.12
C LYS A 72 26.40 13.87 -11.70
N SER A 73 26.64 12.56 -11.73
CA SER A 73 25.66 11.51 -11.44
C SER A 73 25.74 10.97 -10.00
N GLU A 74 26.88 11.14 -9.31
CA GLU A 74 27.11 10.63 -7.94
C GLU A 74 27.27 11.74 -6.89
N GLU A 75 27.37 13.00 -7.29
CA GLU A 75 27.56 14.13 -6.37
C GLU A 75 26.30 14.46 -5.56
N SER A 76 26.15 13.76 -4.44
CA SER A 76 25.15 13.97 -3.38
C SER A 76 23.69 13.70 -3.75
N ARG A 77 23.33 12.41 -3.86
CA ARG A 77 21.99 11.96 -3.41
C ARG A 77 21.87 12.16 -1.89
N LYS A 78 21.69 13.40 -1.43
CA LYS A 78 21.33 13.72 -0.04
C LYS A 78 20.16 12.83 0.36
N LYS A 79 20.37 11.96 1.34
CA LYS A 79 19.39 10.99 1.82
C LYS A 79 18.18 11.76 2.35
N LYS A 80 17.07 11.80 1.60
CA LYS A 80 15.83 12.48 1.98
C LYS A 80 15.49 12.15 3.44
N ARG A 81 15.32 13.20 4.27
CA ARG A 81 14.89 13.07 5.67
C ARG A 81 13.56 12.32 5.72
N ARG A 82 13.34 11.54 6.77
CA ARG A 82 12.08 10.83 6.98
C ARG A 82 11.15 11.67 7.85
N VAL A 83 9.85 11.46 7.70
CA VAL A 83 8.85 11.79 8.72
C VAL A 83 7.92 10.60 8.87
N PHE A 84 7.57 10.30 10.12
CA PHE A 84 6.70 9.21 10.48
C PHE A 84 5.28 9.70 10.77
N PHE A 85 4.30 8.97 10.26
CA PHE A 85 2.88 9.15 10.61
C PHE A 85 2.42 7.95 11.42
N LEU A 86 2.27 8.14 12.72
CA LEU A 86 1.87 7.08 13.65
C LEU A 86 0.35 7.04 13.75
N ASP A 87 -0.25 5.99 13.18
CA ASP A 87 -1.66 5.69 13.34
C ASP A 87 -1.87 5.02 14.71
N VAL A 88 -2.42 5.77 15.65
CA VAL A 88 -2.41 5.38 17.06
C VAL A 88 -3.56 4.43 17.40
N SER A 89 -4.72 4.59 16.77
CA SER A 89 -5.95 3.87 17.13
C SER A 89 -5.77 2.34 17.18
N PRO A 90 -5.10 1.66 16.21
CA PRO A 90 -4.92 0.21 16.26
C PRO A 90 -3.92 -0.27 17.32
N LEU A 91 -2.99 0.58 17.75
CA LEU A 91 -1.94 0.21 18.72
C LEU A 91 -2.50 0.09 20.15
N CYS A 92 -3.64 0.73 20.41
CA CYS A 92 -4.39 0.66 21.66
C CYS A 92 -5.16 -0.67 21.86
N TYR A 93 -4.91 -1.70 21.04
CA TYR A 93 -5.62 -2.97 21.07
C TYR A 93 -4.68 -4.19 21.06
N GLU A 94 -5.10 -5.24 21.75
CA GLU A 94 -4.53 -6.58 21.66
C GLU A 94 -5.60 -7.51 21.07
N GLY A 95 -5.44 -7.84 19.78
CA GLY A 95 -6.46 -8.53 18.98
C GLY A 95 -7.72 -7.67 18.85
N ASN A 96 -8.77 -8.01 19.62
CA ASN A 96 -10.05 -7.27 19.66
C ASN A 96 -10.36 -6.64 21.03
N LYS A 97 -9.39 -6.63 21.96
CA LYS A 97 -9.53 -6.06 23.31
C LYS A 97 -8.73 -4.75 23.42
N PRO A 98 -9.29 -3.66 23.97
CA PRO A 98 -8.49 -2.48 24.31
C PRO A 98 -7.38 -2.83 25.30
N SER A 99 -6.17 -2.33 25.08
CA SER A 99 -4.99 -2.57 25.92
C SER A 99 -4.04 -1.38 25.89
N SER A 100 -4.02 -0.60 26.97
CA SER A 100 -3.05 0.50 27.17
C SER A 100 -1.60 -0.03 27.25
N HIS A 101 -1.43 -1.28 27.69
CA HIS A 101 -0.13 -1.94 27.72
C HIS A 101 0.38 -2.26 26.31
N ALA A 102 -0.50 -2.67 25.39
CA ALA A 102 -0.14 -2.85 23.98
C ALA A 102 0.32 -1.54 23.34
N PHE A 103 -0.39 -0.42 23.60
CA PHE A 103 0.02 0.90 23.13
C PHE A 103 1.42 1.29 23.64
N GLY A 104 1.65 1.21 24.96
CA GLY A 104 2.96 1.52 25.55
C GLY A 104 4.09 0.64 25.01
N HIS A 105 3.81 -0.65 24.81
CA HIS A 105 4.78 -1.59 24.24
C HIS A 105 5.14 -1.24 22.78
N TRP A 106 4.12 -1.02 21.93
CA TRP A 106 4.35 -0.66 20.52
C TRP A 106 5.02 0.70 20.37
N LEU A 107 4.66 1.69 21.19
CA LEU A 107 5.27 3.02 21.18
C LEU A 107 6.74 2.97 21.63
N SER A 108 7.05 2.23 22.70
CA SER A 108 8.42 2.01 23.18
C SER A 108 9.29 1.34 22.11
N LEU A 109 8.80 0.27 21.47
CA LEU A 109 9.48 -0.37 20.34
C LEU A 109 9.62 0.56 19.13
N PHE A 110 8.64 1.43 18.89
CA PHE A 110 8.64 2.36 17.76
C PHE A 110 9.73 3.44 17.92
N PHE A 111 9.77 4.11 19.07
CA PHE A 111 10.79 5.12 19.36
C PHE A 111 12.20 4.49 19.39
N SER A 112 12.39 3.37 20.09
CA SER A 112 13.72 2.78 20.29
C SER A 112 14.29 2.02 19.08
N GLN A 113 13.48 1.64 18.09
CA GLN A 113 13.94 0.80 16.96
C GLN A 113 13.61 1.36 15.57
N VAL A 114 12.73 2.36 15.44
CA VAL A 114 12.13 2.74 14.15
C VAL A 114 12.29 4.22 13.81
N SER A 115 11.76 5.11 14.67
CA SER A 115 11.88 6.56 14.47
C SER A 115 13.19 7.09 14.99
N LEU A 116 13.64 6.65 16.18
CA LEU A 116 14.72 7.30 16.92
C LEU A 116 14.39 8.80 17.07
N THR A 117 15.23 9.68 16.53
CA THR A 117 15.05 11.15 16.49
C THR A 117 14.36 11.67 15.22
N ASP A 118 14.07 10.84 14.20
CA ASP A 118 13.29 11.30 13.03
C ASP A 118 11.91 11.82 13.48
N PRO A 119 11.38 12.91 12.88
CA PRO A 119 10.08 13.47 13.24
C PRO A 119 8.94 12.44 13.20
N VAL A 120 8.06 12.53 14.18
CA VAL A 120 6.85 11.70 14.33
C VAL A 120 5.65 12.61 14.48
N ILE A 121 4.59 12.36 13.71
CA ILE A 121 3.27 12.96 13.89
C ILE A 121 2.31 11.84 14.25
N ALA A 122 1.68 11.92 15.41
CA ALA A 122 0.67 10.96 15.84
C ALA A 122 -0.72 11.39 15.33
N VAL A 123 -1.51 10.42 14.87
CA VAL A 123 -2.86 10.66 14.36
C VAL A 123 -3.86 9.73 15.04
N LEU A 124 -4.98 10.30 15.46
CA LEU A 124 -6.08 9.64 16.15
C LEU A 124 -7.40 9.88 15.40
N ASP A 125 -8.31 8.89 15.46
CA ASP A 125 -9.64 9.03 14.89
C ASP A 125 -10.39 10.23 15.48
N GLY A 126 -11.08 10.97 14.61
CA GLY A 126 -12.04 11.98 15.01
C GLY A 126 -13.34 11.38 15.52
N GLU A 127 -14.02 12.13 16.40
CA GLU A 127 -15.42 11.83 16.71
C GLU A 127 -16.26 11.82 15.43
N GLU A 128 -17.16 10.85 15.32
CA GLU A 128 -17.95 10.56 14.11
C GLU A 128 -17.13 10.23 12.83
N GLY A 129 -15.82 9.94 12.91
CA GLY A 129 -14.93 9.82 11.73
C GLY A 129 -15.47 9.01 10.54
N ASN A 130 -16.06 7.84 10.81
CA ASN A 130 -16.60 6.93 9.78
C ASN A 130 -17.99 7.32 9.24
N LYS A 131 -18.58 8.44 9.68
CA LYS A 131 -19.97 8.84 9.39
C LYS A 131 -20.23 9.01 7.90
N ARG A 132 -19.39 9.75 7.17
CA ARG A 132 -19.52 9.90 5.70
C ARG A 132 -19.55 8.55 4.97
N ARG A 133 -18.70 7.60 5.39
CA ARG A 133 -18.63 6.27 4.78
C ARG A 133 -19.86 5.43 5.15
N ARG A 134 -20.44 5.59 6.34
CA ARG A 134 -21.73 4.97 6.72
C ARG A 134 -22.95 5.60 6.07
N GLU A 135 -22.93 6.90 5.77
CA GLU A 135 -23.97 7.59 4.98
C GLU A 135 -23.99 7.08 3.53
N LEU A 136 -22.82 6.83 2.93
CA LEU A 136 -22.69 6.21 1.60
C LEU A 136 -23.00 4.69 1.63
N LEU A 137 -22.63 4.00 2.71
CA LEU A 137 -22.79 2.55 2.87
C LEU A 137 -23.05 2.18 4.35
N PRO A 138 -24.32 1.97 4.76
CA PRO A 138 -24.65 1.69 6.16
C PRO A 138 -24.01 0.43 6.77
N SER A 139 -23.53 -0.50 5.96
CA SER A 139 -22.78 -1.68 6.43
C SER A 139 -21.30 -1.42 6.73
N TYR A 140 -20.75 -0.25 6.35
CA TYR A 140 -19.32 0.06 6.51
C TYR A 140 -18.90 0.03 7.99
N LYS A 141 -17.94 -0.84 8.30
CA LYS A 141 -17.43 -1.16 9.64
C LYS A 141 -18.55 -1.46 10.68
N ALA A 142 -19.79 -1.74 10.27
CA ALA A 142 -20.96 -1.81 11.17
C ALA A 142 -20.94 -2.97 12.16
N HIS A 143 -20.22 -4.06 11.85
CA HIS A 143 -19.97 -5.17 12.76
C HIS A 143 -18.91 -4.85 13.83
N ARG A 144 -18.05 -3.84 13.59
CA ARG A 144 -17.09 -3.36 14.58
C ARG A 144 -17.90 -2.58 15.61
N LYS A 145 -18.16 -3.20 16.76
CA LYS A 145 -18.95 -2.62 17.86
C LYS A 145 -18.46 -1.20 18.12
N SER A 146 -19.28 -0.20 17.82
CA SER A 146 -18.98 1.20 18.12
C SER A 146 -18.49 1.31 19.57
N PRO A 147 -17.43 2.09 19.87
CA PRO A 147 -17.07 2.42 21.24
C PRO A 147 -18.31 2.91 21.97
N ASN A 148 -18.81 2.09 22.89
CA ASN A 148 -20.09 2.33 23.53
C ASN A 148 -19.88 3.49 24.51
N PRO A 149 -20.52 4.67 24.30
CA PRO A 149 -20.08 5.92 24.93
C PRO A 149 -20.19 5.95 26.46
N GLY A 150 -20.95 5.02 27.06
CA GLY A 150 -21.01 4.81 28.51
C GLY A 150 -20.11 3.70 29.08
N LYS A 151 -19.37 2.95 28.24
CA LYS A 151 -18.49 1.83 28.69
C LYS A 151 -17.04 1.91 28.25
N TYR A 152 -16.70 2.75 27.28
CA TYR A 152 -15.37 3.35 27.24
C TYR A 152 -15.42 4.57 28.14
N SER A 153 -14.93 4.45 29.39
CA SER A 153 -14.61 5.64 30.17
C SER A 153 -13.65 6.51 29.36
N LYS A 154 -13.70 7.84 29.51
CA LYS A 154 -12.91 8.82 28.72
C LYS A 154 -11.37 8.71 28.87
N ARG A 155 -10.87 7.68 29.55
CA ARG A 155 -9.48 7.50 30.03
C ARG A 155 -8.49 7.00 28.96
N PRO A 156 -8.78 5.97 28.12
CA PRO A 156 -7.75 5.39 27.23
C PRO A 156 -7.14 6.42 26.28
N ASN A 157 -7.97 7.14 25.52
CA ASN A 157 -7.51 8.12 24.55
C ASN A 157 -6.82 9.32 25.22
N GLN A 158 -7.35 9.80 26.35
CA GLN A 158 -6.76 10.93 27.07
C GLN A 158 -5.36 10.62 27.61
N PHE A 159 -5.14 9.42 28.17
CA PHE A 159 -3.80 8.97 28.57
C PHE A 159 -2.86 8.80 27.37
N VAL A 160 -3.35 8.29 26.25
CA VAL A 160 -2.58 8.14 25.00
C VAL A 160 -2.10 9.50 24.47
N GLU A 161 -2.99 10.48 24.42
CA GLU A 161 -2.68 11.86 24.01
C GLU A 161 -1.69 12.54 24.98
N GLU A 162 -1.88 12.35 26.28
CA GLU A 162 -0.98 12.89 27.31
C GLU A 162 0.43 12.28 27.21
N VAL A 163 0.55 10.96 27.01
CA VAL A 163 1.85 10.27 26.82
C VAL A 163 2.55 10.76 25.55
N LEU A 164 1.85 10.85 24.42
CA LEU A 164 2.45 11.32 23.16
C LEU A 164 2.92 12.77 23.26
N THR A 165 2.10 13.65 23.84
CA THR A 165 2.45 15.06 24.07
C THR A 165 3.66 15.18 25.00
N LYS A 166 3.71 14.39 26.08
CA LYS A 166 4.85 14.34 27.01
C LYS A 166 6.12 13.73 26.41
N CYS A 167 6.02 12.98 25.31
CA CYS A 167 7.14 12.51 24.49
C CYS A 167 7.45 13.44 23.30
N ASN A 168 7.05 14.72 23.36
CA ASN A 168 7.26 15.71 22.30
C ASN A 168 6.73 15.28 20.91
N VAL A 169 5.67 14.45 20.85
CA VAL A 169 5.03 14.06 19.59
C VAL A 169 3.78 14.92 19.35
N PRO A 170 3.69 15.73 18.28
CA PRO A 170 2.47 16.43 17.91
C PRO A 170 1.35 15.41 17.58
N VAL A 171 0.16 15.66 18.14
CA VAL A 171 -0.99 14.75 18.05
C VAL A 171 -2.13 15.43 17.27
N VAL A 172 -2.55 14.82 16.16
CA VAL A 172 -3.59 15.34 15.27
C VAL A 172 -4.87 14.49 15.39
N ARG A 173 -5.99 15.16 15.68
CA ARG A 173 -7.35 14.59 15.57
C ARG A 173 -8.26 15.60 14.87
N ILE A 174 -8.92 15.18 13.78
CA ILE A 174 -9.85 16.03 13.02
C ILE A 174 -11.26 15.45 13.11
N GLN A 175 -12.21 16.22 13.66
CA GLN A 175 -13.61 15.78 13.82
C GLN A 175 -14.23 15.39 12.46
N GLY A 176 -15.02 14.31 12.45
CA GLY A 176 -15.67 13.79 11.25
C GLY A 176 -14.74 13.14 10.22
N GLN A 177 -13.46 12.89 10.55
CA GLN A 177 -12.53 12.09 9.74
C GLN A 177 -12.03 10.86 10.52
N GLU A 178 -11.82 9.75 9.81
CA GLU A 178 -11.01 8.62 10.31
C GLU A 178 -9.52 9.00 10.24
N ALA A 179 -8.68 8.39 11.07
CA ALA A 179 -7.24 8.67 11.12
C ALA A 179 -6.53 8.42 9.78
N ASP A 180 -7.04 7.48 8.99
CA ASP A 180 -6.52 7.05 7.70
C ASP A 180 -6.48 8.18 6.64
N ASP A 181 -7.56 8.95 6.53
CA ASP A 181 -7.73 10.11 5.67
C ASP A 181 -6.82 11.29 6.10
N VAL A 182 -6.61 11.45 7.41
CA VAL A 182 -5.75 12.49 7.98
C VAL A 182 -4.28 12.17 7.71
N VAL A 183 -3.85 10.92 7.99
CA VAL A 183 -2.52 10.41 7.65
C VAL A 183 -2.25 10.54 6.15
N ALA A 184 -3.18 10.09 5.29
CA ALA A 184 -3.03 10.17 3.84
C ALA A 184 -2.90 11.61 3.32
N THR A 185 -3.58 12.57 3.95
CA THR A 185 -3.48 14.00 3.63
C THR A 185 -2.14 14.60 4.06
N LEU A 186 -1.69 14.37 5.30
CA LEU A 186 -0.43 14.91 5.83
C LEU A 186 0.80 14.27 5.16
N MET A 187 0.72 12.98 4.85
CA MET A 187 1.71 12.22 4.09
C MET A 187 2.00 12.86 2.73
N GLU A 188 0.95 13.19 1.98
CA GLU A 188 1.05 13.80 0.66
C GLU A 188 1.74 15.17 0.73
N GLN A 189 1.40 16.00 1.73
CA GLN A 189 2.04 17.29 1.98
C GLN A 189 3.54 17.14 2.32
N ALA A 190 3.92 16.15 3.14
CA ALA A 190 5.34 15.90 3.46
C ALA A 190 6.15 15.43 2.25
N VAL A 191 5.58 14.57 1.40
CA VAL A 191 6.22 14.13 0.14
C VAL A 191 6.40 15.30 -0.82
N GLN A 192 5.44 16.22 -0.89
CA GLN A 192 5.53 17.47 -1.66
C GLN A 192 6.61 18.42 -1.11
N ARG A 193 6.81 18.49 0.22
CA ARG A 193 7.98 19.15 0.85
C ARG A 193 9.29 18.37 0.70
N GLY A 194 9.32 17.30 -0.09
CA GLY A 194 10.53 16.57 -0.46
C GLY A 194 10.97 15.47 0.53
N TYR A 195 10.26 15.27 1.64
CA TYR A 195 10.55 14.21 2.61
C TYR A 195 10.27 12.81 2.05
N ARG A 196 10.68 11.78 2.80
CA ARG A 196 10.14 10.42 2.68
C ARG A 196 9.18 10.16 3.83
N ALA A 197 7.96 9.74 3.50
CA ALA A 197 6.97 9.41 4.51
C ALA A 197 7.05 7.93 4.90
N VAL A 198 6.89 7.64 6.19
CA VAL A 198 6.71 6.28 6.70
C VAL A 198 5.47 6.22 7.57
N ILE A 199 4.48 5.44 7.17
CA ILE A 199 3.24 5.25 7.94
C ILE A 199 3.44 4.08 8.92
N ALA A 200 3.31 4.32 10.21
CA ALA A 200 3.39 3.31 11.24
C ALA A 200 1.98 2.84 11.62
N SER A 201 1.53 1.73 11.03
CA SER A 201 0.19 1.17 11.21
C SER A 201 0.17 -0.34 10.87
N PRO A 202 -0.67 -1.15 11.54
CA PRO A 202 -1.04 -2.48 11.06
C PRO A 202 -2.07 -2.48 9.92
N ASP A 203 -2.73 -1.35 9.62
CA ASP A 203 -3.85 -1.36 8.66
C ASP A 203 -3.37 -1.61 7.22
N LYS A 204 -4.09 -2.52 6.56
CA LYS A 204 -3.93 -2.87 5.14
C LYS A 204 -4.26 -1.70 4.21
N ASP A 205 -5.13 -0.76 4.61
CA ASP A 205 -5.68 0.24 3.69
C ASP A 205 -4.64 1.28 3.26
N PHE A 206 -3.66 1.58 4.12
CA PHE A 206 -2.49 2.39 3.78
C PHE A 206 -1.64 1.81 2.64
N LYS A 207 -1.77 0.53 2.30
CA LYS A 207 -1.04 -0.06 1.16
C LYS A 207 -1.30 0.68 -0.16
N GLN A 208 -2.49 1.28 -0.31
CA GLN A 208 -2.84 2.09 -1.49
C GLN A 208 -2.00 3.38 -1.65
N LEU A 209 -1.19 3.75 -0.65
CA LEU A 209 -0.33 4.93 -0.66
C LEU A 209 1.15 4.61 -0.95
N ILE A 210 1.53 3.32 -0.98
CA ILE A 210 2.94 2.89 -1.13
C ILE A 210 3.52 3.36 -2.47
N SER A 211 4.71 3.96 -2.42
CA SER A 211 5.45 4.46 -3.59
C SER A 211 6.97 4.45 -3.35
N GLU A 212 7.76 5.09 -4.21
CA GLU A 212 9.21 5.27 -3.97
C GLU A 212 9.53 6.22 -2.80
N ASN A 213 8.61 7.12 -2.45
CA ASN A 213 8.75 8.09 -1.37
C ASN A 213 7.93 7.75 -0.13
N VAL A 214 7.09 6.71 -0.19
CA VAL A 214 6.13 6.34 0.87
C VAL A 214 6.28 4.87 1.22
N GLN A 215 6.57 4.59 2.48
CA GLN A 215 6.70 3.24 3.05
C GLN A 215 5.70 3.05 4.19
N ILE A 216 5.44 1.80 4.56
CA ILE A 216 4.71 1.46 5.78
C ILE A 216 5.69 0.75 6.72
N VAL A 217 5.52 0.90 8.02
CA VAL A 217 6.13 0.04 9.02
C VAL A 217 5.03 -0.61 9.86
N ILE A 218 5.04 -1.93 9.92
CA ILE A 218 3.94 -2.77 10.42
C ILE A 218 4.36 -3.42 11.74
N PRO A 219 3.56 -3.38 12.82
CA PRO A 219 3.84 -4.11 14.05
C PRO A 219 3.56 -5.60 13.86
N LEU A 220 4.56 -6.45 14.11
CA LEU A 220 4.44 -7.91 14.01
C LEU A 220 4.42 -8.53 15.41
N ALA A 221 3.21 -8.78 15.92
CA ALA A 221 2.97 -9.25 17.30
C ALA A 221 3.79 -10.49 17.67
N ASP A 222 3.76 -11.52 16.82
CA ASP A 222 4.49 -12.80 17.03
C ASP A 222 6.01 -12.62 17.13
N LEU A 223 6.55 -11.56 16.53
CA LEU A 223 7.98 -11.23 16.52
C LEU A 223 8.34 -10.05 17.45
N ARG A 224 7.36 -9.49 18.19
CA ARG A 224 7.48 -8.34 19.10
C ARG A 224 8.34 -7.19 18.55
N ARG A 225 8.16 -6.86 17.27
CA ARG A 225 8.96 -5.86 16.55
C ARG A 225 8.17 -5.22 15.42
N TRP A 226 8.64 -4.05 15.00
CA TRP A 226 8.20 -3.38 13.79
C TRP A 226 8.93 -3.94 12.55
N SER A 227 8.29 -3.89 11.38
CA SER A 227 8.85 -4.38 10.11
C SER A 227 8.52 -3.47 8.93
N PHE A 228 9.53 -3.04 8.17
CA PHE A 228 9.36 -2.16 7.02
C PHE A 228 8.75 -2.88 5.82
N TYR A 229 7.68 -2.30 5.29
CA TYR A 229 6.92 -2.76 4.15
C TYR A 229 6.99 -1.71 3.03
N THR A 230 7.39 -2.14 1.84
CA THR A 230 7.84 -1.25 0.74
C THR A 230 7.19 -1.66 -0.58
N LEU A 231 7.30 -0.82 -1.61
CA LEU A 231 6.81 -1.13 -2.96
C LEU A 231 7.39 -2.45 -3.51
N LYS A 232 8.66 -2.77 -3.20
CA LYS A 232 9.29 -4.06 -3.52
C LYS A 232 8.61 -5.23 -2.80
N HIS A 233 8.29 -5.08 -1.51
CA HIS A 233 7.56 -6.11 -0.75
C HIS A 233 6.13 -6.29 -1.28
N TYR A 234 5.48 -5.19 -1.68
CA TYR A 234 4.14 -5.19 -2.27
C TYR A 234 4.10 -5.95 -3.61
N HIS A 235 4.96 -5.60 -4.56
CA HIS A 235 5.02 -6.30 -5.86
C HIS A 235 5.39 -7.79 -5.70
N ALA A 236 6.32 -8.12 -4.79
CA ALA A 236 6.68 -9.51 -4.51
C ALA A 236 5.52 -10.35 -3.93
N GLN A 237 4.61 -9.72 -3.18
CA GLN A 237 3.46 -10.38 -2.56
C GLN A 237 2.24 -10.48 -3.50
N TYR A 238 1.95 -9.42 -4.27
CA TYR A 238 0.68 -9.28 -5.01
C TYR A 238 0.82 -9.33 -6.53
N ASN A 239 2.01 -9.04 -7.07
CA ASN A 239 2.28 -8.96 -8.52
C ASN A 239 1.25 -8.09 -9.28
N CYS A 240 1.06 -6.88 -8.75
CA CYS A 240 0.30 -5.75 -9.30
C CYS A 240 0.74 -4.45 -8.60
N ASP A 241 0.15 -3.33 -9.02
CA ASP A 241 0.33 -2.00 -8.41
C ASP A 241 -0.73 -1.73 -7.33
N PRO A 242 -0.43 -0.92 -6.28
CA PRO A 242 -1.39 -0.62 -5.22
C PRO A 242 -2.72 0.00 -5.69
N GLN A 243 -2.68 0.83 -6.74
CA GLN A 243 -3.89 1.44 -7.33
C GLN A 243 -4.80 0.41 -8.00
N SER A 244 -4.22 -0.65 -8.58
CA SER A 244 -4.98 -1.77 -9.14
C SER A 244 -5.61 -2.63 -8.05
N ASP A 245 -4.98 -2.80 -6.89
CA ASP A 245 -5.57 -3.54 -5.76
C ASP A 245 -6.76 -2.80 -5.12
N LEU A 246 -6.66 -1.47 -4.93
CA LEU A 246 -7.84 -0.67 -4.57
C LEU A 246 -8.98 -0.88 -5.59
N SER A 247 -8.68 -0.74 -6.88
CA SER A 247 -9.65 -0.96 -7.96
C SER A 247 -10.25 -2.38 -7.96
N PHE A 248 -9.46 -3.37 -7.59
CA PHE A 248 -9.87 -4.78 -7.46
C PHE A 248 -10.74 -5.00 -6.21
N ARG A 249 -10.43 -4.38 -5.06
CA ARG A 249 -11.27 -4.42 -3.85
C ARG A 249 -12.61 -3.72 -4.03
N CYS A 250 -12.68 -2.61 -4.78
CA CYS A 250 -13.97 -2.00 -5.12
C CYS A 250 -14.91 -2.96 -5.89
N ILE A 251 -14.35 -3.86 -6.70
CA ILE A 251 -15.08 -4.89 -7.47
C ILE A 251 -15.37 -6.14 -6.62
N MET A 252 -14.41 -6.61 -5.82
CA MET A 252 -14.53 -7.84 -5.03
C MET A 252 -15.18 -7.65 -3.65
N GLY A 253 -15.36 -6.40 -3.21
CA GLY A 253 -15.73 -6.08 -1.84
C GLY A 253 -14.55 -6.17 -0.88
N ASP A 254 -14.83 -5.81 0.36
CA ASP A 254 -13.94 -5.99 1.51
C ASP A 254 -14.77 -6.36 2.75
N GLU A 255 -14.79 -7.65 3.06
CA GLU A 255 -15.59 -8.24 4.14
C GLU A 255 -15.21 -7.67 5.52
N VAL A 256 -13.91 -7.39 5.72
CA VAL A 256 -13.35 -6.85 6.98
C VAL A 256 -13.87 -5.44 7.27
N ASP A 257 -14.35 -4.73 6.26
CA ASP A 257 -14.96 -3.39 6.38
C ASP A 257 -16.46 -3.40 6.05
N GLY A 258 -17.06 -4.56 5.82
CA GLY A 258 -18.48 -4.68 5.48
C GLY A 258 -18.85 -4.10 4.11
N VAL A 259 -17.88 -4.01 3.19
CA VAL A 259 -18.09 -3.50 1.81
C VAL A 259 -18.45 -4.67 0.89
N PRO A 260 -19.70 -4.76 0.37
CA PRO A 260 -20.08 -5.87 -0.50
C PRO A 260 -19.45 -5.73 -1.90
N GLY A 261 -19.04 -6.86 -2.46
CA GLY A 261 -18.54 -6.95 -3.84
C GLY A 261 -19.63 -7.18 -4.88
N ILE A 262 -19.32 -6.94 -6.16
CA ILE A 262 -20.30 -7.10 -7.26
C ILE A 262 -20.84 -8.54 -7.37
N GLN A 263 -20.20 -9.52 -6.73
CA GLN A 263 -20.65 -10.92 -6.65
C GLN A 263 -22.02 -11.06 -5.97
N HIS A 264 -22.40 -10.12 -5.09
CA HIS A 264 -23.74 -10.09 -4.48
C HIS A 264 -24.87 -9.80 -5.48
N VAL A 265 -24.56 -9.17 -6.62
CA VAL A 265 -25.55 -8.85 -7.68
C VAL A 265 -25.27 -9.57 -9.00
N VAL A 266 -24.04 -9.99 -9.26
CA VAL A 266 -23.62 -10.80 -10.41
C VAL A 266 -22.64 -11.90 -9.94
N PRO A 267 -23.12 -13.03 -9.41
CA PRO A 267 -22.27 -14.10 -8.85
C PRO A 267 -21.21 -14.66 -9.81
N ALA A 268 -21.47 -14.61 -11.12
CA ALA A 268 -20.52 -15.03 -12.15
C ALA A 268 -19.27 -14.11 -12.28
N PHE A 269 -19.29 -12.89 -11.71
CA PHE A 269 -18.19 -11.94 -11.77
C PHE A 269 -17.12 -12.25 -10.71
N GLY A 270 -16.47 -13.41 -10.83
CA GLY A 270 -15.47 -13.88 -9.87
C GLY A 270 -14.11 -13.19 -9.98
N ARG A 271 -13.25 -13.43 -8.97
CA ARG A 271 -11.86 -12.91 -8.82
C ARG A 271 -11.01 -12.96 -10.10
N LYS A 272 -11.13 -14.03 -10.90
CA LYS A 272 -10.40 -14.19 -12.18
C LYS A 272 -10.81 -13.13 -13.23
N THR A 273 -12.10 -12.78 -13.29
CA THR A 273 -12.64 -11.77 -14.21
C THR A 273 -12.22 -10.37 -13.78
N ALA A 274 -12.38 -10.04 -12.49
CA ALA A 274 -11.95 -8.76 -11.92
C ALA A 274 -10.44 -8.52 -12.15
N MET A 275 -9.59 -9.47 -11.79
CA MET A 275 -8.13 -9.37 -11.95
C MET A 275 -7.70 -9.20 -13.42
N LYS A 276 -8.35 -9.89 -14.37
CA LYS A 276 -8.06 -9.72 -15.81
C LYS A 276 -8.43 -8.33 -16.33
N LEU A 277 -9.57 -7.80 -15.89
CA LEU A 277 -10.07 -6.50 -16.34
C LEU A 277 -9.25 -5.35 -15.75
N VAL A 278 -9.00 -5.37 -14.43
CA VAL A 278 -8.15 -4.38 -13.76
C VAL A 278 -6.74 -4.36 -14.36
N ARG A 279 -6.07 -5.51 -14.54
CA ARG A 279 -4.74 -5.56 -15.17
C ARG A 279 -4.68 -5.04 -16.62
N LYS A 280 -5.82 -5.01 -17.33
CA LYS A 280 -5.91 -4.47 -18.70
C LYS A 280 -6.25 -2.97 -18.74
N HIS A 281 -6.87 -2.44 -17.67
CA HIS A 281 -7.41 -1.07 -17.63
C HIS A 281 -6.74 -0.17 -16.57
N GLY A 282 -5.87 -0.70 -15.72
CA GLY A 282 -5.14 0.01 -14.67
C GLY A 282 -6.02 0.34 -13.45
N SER A 283 -6.99 1.24 -13.64
CA SER A 283 -7.88 1.75 -12.59
C SER A 283 -9.35 1.36 -12.80
N LEU A 284 -10.15 1.45 -11.74
CA LEU A 284 -11.60 1.22 -11.80
C LEU A 284 -12.30 2.17 -12.78
N GLU A 285 -12.05 3.49 -12.71
CA GLU A 285 -12.76 4.42 -13.58
C GLU A 285 -12.32 4.27 -15.06
N SER A 286 -11.04 3.95 -15.31
CA SER A 286 -10.55 3.57 -16.64
C SER A 286 -11.18 2.28 -17.18
N LEU A 287 -11.65 1.39 -16.31
CA LEU A 287 -12.44 0.21 -16.68
C LEU A 287 -13.91 0.58 -16.96
N LEU A 288 -14.55 1.39 -16.11
CA LEU A 288 -15.94 1.81 -16.24
C LEU A 288 -16.15 2.72 -17.46
N SER A 289 -15.33 3.75 -17.62
CA SER A 289 -15.34 4.65 -18.79
C SER A 289 -15.11 3.89 -20.09
N ALA A 290 -14.20 2.90 -20.11
CA ALA A 290 -13.99 2.07 -21.28
C ALA A 290 -15.14 1.08 -21.54
N ALA A 291 -15.84 0.61 -20.50
CA ALA A 291 -17.03 -0.23 -20.63
C ALA A 291 -18.23 0.57 -21.17
N ALA A 292 -18.37 1.84 -20.80
CA ALA A 292 -19.44 2.71 -21.27
C ALA A 292 -19.39 2.97 -22.80
N VAL A 293 -18.19 2.96 -23.40
CA VAL A 293 -18.01 3.27 -24.84
C VAL A 293 -17.73 2.04 -25.73
N ARG A 294 -17.33 0.89 -25.17
CA ARG A 294 -17.06 -0.34 -25.94
C ARG A 294 -17.07 -1.59 -25.08
N THR A 295 -17.09 -2.76 -25.72
CA THR A 295 -16.93 -4.03 -25.03
C THR A 295 -15.53 -4.17 -24.39
N VAL A 296 -15.48 -4.52 -23.11
CA VAL A 296 -14.23 -4.78 -22.36
C VAL A 296 -14.10 -6.25 -21.92
N GLY A 297 -15.21 -6.97 -21.76
CA GLY A 297 -15.27 -8.35 -21.24
C GLY A 297 -16.24 -9.26 -21.98
N ARG A 298 -16.55 -10.42 -21.39
CA ARG A 298 -17.66 -11.29 -21.84
C ARG A 298 -19.01 -10.58 -21.61
N PRO A 299 -20.10 -10.93 -22.33
CA PRO A 299 -21.39 -10.23 -22.22
C PRO A 299 -21.89 -10.00 -20.79
N TYR A 300 -21.89 -11.04 -19.93
CA TYR A 300 -22.29 -10.89 -18.52
C TYR A 300 -21.43 -9.88 -17.72
N ALA A 301 -20.14 -9.77 -18.05
CA ALA A 301 -19.21 -8.87 -17.39
C ALA A 301 -19.32 -7.44 -17.94
N GLN A 302 -19.67 -7.32 -19.22
CA GLN A 302 -19.98 -6.04 -19.86
C GLN A 302 -21.29 -5.45 -19.28
N GLU A 303 -22.34 -6.26 -19.18
CA GLU A 303 -23.60 -5.87 -18.53
C GLU A 303 -23.32 -5.45 -17.09
N ALA A 304 -22.60 -6.27 -16.31
CA ALA A 304 -22.29 -5.98 -14.92
C ALA A 304 -21.57 -4.64 -14.71
N LEU A 305 -20.54 -4.34 -15.51
CA LEU A 305 -19.80 -3.07 -15.41
C LEU A 305 -20.66 -1.86 -15.81
N THR A 306 -21.57 -2.01 -16.76
CA THR A 306 -22.42 -0.93 -17.24
C THR A 306 -23.57 -0.66 -16.26
N LYS A 307 -24.24 -1.73 -15.81
CA LYS A 307 -25.44 -1.72 -14.95
C LYS A 307 -25.16 -1.41 -13.48
N TYR A 308 -23.96 -1.75 -12.99
CA TYR A 308 -23.55 -1.54 -11.60
C TYR A 308 -22.33 -0.59 -11.49
N ALA A 309 -22.14 0.31 -12.47
CA ALA A 309 -21.06 1.29 -12.45
C ALA A 309 -21.04 2.13 -11.15
N ASP A 310 -22.19 2.65 -10.74
CA ASP A 310 -22.26 3.56 -9.59
C ASP A 310 -22.19 2.83 -8.23
N TYR A 311 -22.59 1.55 -8.19
CA TYR A 311 -22.31 0.66 -7.07
C TYR A 311 -20.79 0.50 -6.86
N LEU A 312 -20.03 0.33 -7.96
CA LEU A 312 -18.58 0.23 -7.93
C LEU A 312 -17.92 1.57 -7.58
N ARG A 313 -18.43 2.71 -8.09
CA ARG A 313 -17.95 4.06 -7.72
C ARG A 313 -18.21 4.39 -6.25
N ARG A 314 -19.37 4.02 -5.71
CA ARG A 314 -19.68 4.14 -4.28
C ARG A 314 -18.72 3.28 -3.44
N ASN A 315 -18.44 2.04 -3.86
CA ASN A 315 -17.43 1.20 -3.20
C ASN A 315 -16.03 1.87 -3.22
N TYR A 316 -15.67 2.61 -4.28
CA TYR A 316 -14.45 3.42 -4.34
C TYR A 316 -14.49 4.62 -3.39
N GLN A 317 -15.60 5.36 -3.31
CA GLN A 317 -15.78 6.47 -2.35
C GLN A 317 -15.71 6.06 -0.87
N VAL A 318 -15.91 4.76 -0.58
CA VAL A 318 -15.75 4.16 0.74
C VAL A 318 -14.33 3.64 0.97
N LEU A 319 -13.75 2.88 0.03
CA LEU A 319 -12.44 2.21 0.21
C LEU A 319 -11.21 3.09 -0.09
N ALA A 320 -11.38 4.19 -0.83
CA ALA A 320 -10.31 5.13 -1.10
C ALA A 320 -10.05 6.03 0.11
N LEU A 321 -8.77 6.28 0.39
CA LEU A 321 -8.33 7.30 1.35
C LEU A 321 -8.34 8.69 0.72
N LYS A 322 -8.86 9.66 1.46
CA LYS A 322 -8.81 11.09 1.12
C LYS A 322 -7.38 11.61 1.12
N ARG A 323 -7.14 12.73 0.46
CA ARG A 323 -5.89 13.52 0.53
C ARG A 323 -6.16 15.02 0.66
N ASP A 324 -7.42 15.36 0.96
CA ASP A 324 -8.04 16.68 0.89
C ASP A 324 -8.70 17.08 2.23
N VAL A 325 -8.30 16.43 3.34
CA VAL A 325 -8.74 16.84 4.68
C VAL A 325 -8.27 18.27 4.97
N LYS A 326 -9.11 19.07 5.64
CA LYS A 326 -8.78 20.43 6.06
C LYS A 326 -7.81 20.43 7.26
N VAL A 327 -6.57 20.03 7.01
CA VAL A 327 -5.43 20.00 7.93
C VAL A 327 -4.17 20.38 7.17
N GLN A 328 -3.20 21.01 7.83
CA GLN A 328 -1.89 21.33 7.27
C GLN A 328 -0.78 20.78 8.19
N ILE A 329 0.33 20.35 7.61
CA ILE A 329 1.52 19.95 8.35
C ILE A 329 2.36 21.18 8.73
N GLU A 330 2.62 21.37 10.02
CA GLU A 330 3.42 22.49 10.52
C GLU A 330 4.92 22.18 10.37
N GLU A 331 5.75 23.18 10.11
CA GLU A 331 7.18 22.94 9.83
C GLU A 331 7.96 22.54 11.11
N GLU A 332 7.47 22.96 12.29
CA GLU A 332 7.96 22.49 13.58
C GLU A 332 7.70 20.99 13.82
N TRP A 333 6.75 20.36 13.13
CA TRP A 333 6.55 18.91 13.18
C TRP A 333 7.53 18.12 12.28
N LEU A 334 8.41 18.83 11.56
CA LEU A 334 9.39 18.26 10.62
C LEU A 334 10.85 18.39 11.11
N VAL A 335 11.08 18.91 12.31
CA VAL A 335 12.42 18.91 12.96
C VAL A 335 12.75 17.55 13.57
N GLU A 336 13.97 17.33 14.04
CA GLU A 336 14.28 16.12 14.82
C GLU A 336 13.68 16.21 16.22
N ARG A 337 13.06 15.13 16.68
CA ARG A 337 12.31 15.10 17.94
C ARG A 337 13.26 15.02 19.12
N ASP A 338 13.08 15.89 20.11
CA ASP A 338 13.72 15.73 21.42
C ASP A 338 13.14 14.48 22.12
N THR A 339 14.00 13.50 22.37
CA THR A 339 13.66 12.21 22.99
C THR A 339 14.06 12.13 24.47
N SER A 340 14.51 13.24 25.08
CA SER A 340 15.09 13.26 26.43
C SER A 340 14.13 12.77 27.52
N ASN A 341 12.83 12.98 27.32
CA ASN A 341 11.75 12.61 28.24
C ASN A 341 11.17 11.20 28.01
N ASP A 342 11.37 10.58 26.83
CA ASP A 342 10.76 9.30 26.43
C ASP A 342 10.85 8.21 27.50
N SER A 343 12.07 7.96 27.99
CA SER A 343 12.30 6.86 28.94
C SER A 343 11.63 7.11 30.30
N GLN A 344 11.51 8.36 30.73
CA GLN A 344 10.83 8.71 31.97
C GLN A 344 9.30 8.61 31.78
N VAL A 345 8.77 9.18 30.70
CA VAL A 345 7.33 9.22 30.41
C VAL A 345 6.77 7.82 30.19
N LEU A 346 7.45 6.99 29.39
CA LEU A 346 7.07 5.59 29.18
C LEU A 346 7.16 4.78 30.49
N SER A 347 8.22 4.97 31.30
CA SER A 347 8.33 4.29 32.59
C SER A 347 7.22 4.69 33.55
N SER A 348 6.91 5.98 33.68
CA SER A 348 5.80 6.46 34.52
C SER A 348 4.45 5.93 34.03
N PHE A 349 4.22 5.94 32.71
CA PHE A 349 3.01 5.36 32.12
C PHE A 349 2.86 3.88 32.45
N PHE A 350 3.91 3.07 32.28
CA PHE A 350 3.85 1.66 32.67
C PHE A 350 3.59 1.47 34.16
N SER A 351 4.19 2.28 35.05
CA SER A 351 3.87 2.23 36.49
C SER A 351 2.38 2.50 36.77
N THR A 352 1.77 3.48 36.10
CA THR A 352 0.33 3.79 36.21
C THR A 352 -0.60 2.71 35.64
N LEU A 353 -0.07 1.70 34.92
CA LEU A 353 -0.84 0.54 34.45
C LEU A 353 -0.76 -0.68 35.38
N HIS A 354 0.06 -0.64 36.44
CA HIS A 354 0.25 -1.75 37.39
C HIS A 354 -0.27 -1.46 38.81
N GLY A 355 -0.89 -0.30 39.03
CA GLY A 355 -1.57 0.10 40.29
C GLY A 355 -3.03 0.44 40.06
#